data_AF-A0ABD1VF00-F1
#
_entry.id   AF-A0ABD1VF00-F1
#
_cell.length_a   1.000
_cell.length_b   1.000
_cell.length_c   1.000
_cell.angle_alpha   90.00
_cell.angle_beta   90.00
_cell.angle_gamma   90.00
#
_symmetry.space_group_name_H-M   'P 1'
#
loop_
_entity.id
_entity.type
_entity.pdbx_description
1 polymer ?
#
loop_
_entity_poly.entity_id
_entity_poly.type
_entity_poly.pdbx_seq_one_letter_code
_entity_poly.pdbx_strand_id
1 'polypeptide(L)'
;METLNRRITKSKTSLPGEETISEESWAGTFEGILQTRTKPRTDCTEQLPNPVKIRLGDANEDAKVSEFQQELIQLAAVLKGDSILTSYLGKIGKDIRVREGKEYMEDVVKRFFESDSAAKLMGVVKNRS
;
A
#
# COMPACT_ATOMS: atom_id res chain seq x y z
N MET A 1 24.13 -25.47 -39.84
CA MET A 1 22.99 -24.69 -40.38
C MET A 1 22.19 -24.17 -39.21
N GLU A 2 22.41 -22.89 -38.96
CA GLU A 2 22.18 -22.12 -37.75
C GLU A 2 20.82 -21.43 -37.81
N THR A 3 20.00 -21.51 -36.77
CA THR A 3 18.81 -20.63 -36.63
C THR A 3 18.56 -20.23 -35.17
N LEU A 4 19.20 -19.12 -34.80
CA LEU A 4 18.59 -17.92 -34.21
C LEU A 4 17.83 -18.01 -32.87
N ASN A 5 18.57 -18.22 -31.78
CA ASN A 5 18.13 -17.77 -30.45
C ASN A 5 18.21 -16.24 -30.38
N ARG A 6 17.11 -15.53 -30.64
CA ARG A 6 17.00 -14.09 -30.35
C ARG A 6 16.93 -13.86 -28.84
N ARG A 7 18.10 -13.81 -28.22
CA ARG A 7 18.32 -13.24 -26.89
C ARG A 7 18.15 -11.73 -27.06
N ILE A 8 17.00 -11.17 -26.69
CA ILE A 8 16.87 -9.72 -26.51
C ILE A 8 17.78 -9.38 -25.32
N THR A 9 19.00 -8.99 -25.64
CA THR A 9 19.89 -8.33 -24.71
C THR A 9 19.15 -7.10 -24.21
N LYS A 10 18.98 -6.98 -22.89
CA LYS A 10 18.65 -5.69 -22.29
C LYS A 10 19.76 -4.74 -22.75
N SER A 11 19.42 -3.83 -23.65
CA SER A 11 20.29 -2.74 -24.04
C SER A 11 20.63 -1.97 -22.77
N LYS A 12 21.89 -2.10 -22.35
CA LYS A 12 22.52 -1.17 -21.41
C LYS A 12 22.57 0.19 -22.09
N THR A 13 21.51 0.96 -21.94
CA THR A 13 21.57 2.41 -22.09
C THR A 13 21.33 3.00 -20.71
N SER A 14 22.29 2.80 -19.80
CA SER A 14 22.43 3.73 -18.68
C SER A 14 23.18 4.94 -19.25
N LEU A 15 22.47 6.05 -19.40
CA LEU A 15 23.09 7.34 -19.66
C LEU A 15 23.96 7.70 -18.43
N PRO A 16 25.22 8.13 -18.61
CA PRO A 16 26.03 8.55 -17.48
C PRO A 16 25.48 9.88 -16.96
N GLY A 17 24.92 9.87 -15.74
CA GLY A 17 24.44 11.09 -15.07
C GLY A 17 23.09 10.97 -14.36
N GLU A 18 22.40 9.84 -14.45
CA GLU A 18 21.17 9.60 -13.69
C GLU A 18 21.53 8.83 -12.42
N GLU A 19 21.84 9.56 -11.35
CA GLU A 19 21.84 8.99 -10.00
C GLU A 19 20.41 8.56 -9.70
N THR A 20 20.12 7.27 -9.91
CA THR A 20 18.89 6.67 -9.43
C THR A 20 18.94 6.77 -7.92
N ILE A 21 18.30 7.79 -7.35
CA ILE A 21 18.03 7.87 -5.91
C ILE A 21 17.31 6.55 -5.58
N SER A 22 17.99 5.63 -4.91
CA SER A 22 17.35 4.38 -4.52
C SER A 22 16.17 4.73 -3.62
N GLU A 23 15.07 3.97 -3.69
CA GLU A 23 13.93 4.19 -2.79
C GLU A 23 14.33 4.11 -1.31
N GLU A 24 15.45 3.43 -1.05
CA GLU A 24 16.13 3.32 0.26
C GLU A 24 16.75 4.66 0.71
N SER A 25 17.02 5.61 -0.17
CA SER A 25 17.54 6.93 0.18
C SER A 25 16.60 7.74 1.07
N TRP A 26 15.28 7.50 1.00
CA TRP A 26 14.32 8.18 1.87
C TRP A 26 14.29 7.55 3.27
N ALA A 27 14.66 6.29 3.39
CA ALA A 27 14.83 5.60 4.65
C ALA A 27 16.24 5.86 5.19
N GLY A 28 16.39 6.89 6.04
CA GLY A 28 17.66 7.13 6.73
C GLY A 28 18.17 5.89 7.48
N THR A 29 19.50 5.75 7.60
CA THR A 29 20.12 4.63 8.32
C THR A 29 20.29 4.94 9.82
N PHE A 30 20.35 3.89 10.64
CA PHE A 30 20.55 4.02 12.08
C PHE A 30 22.02 4.19 12.49
N GLU A 31 22.97 4.13 11.55
CA GLU A 31 24.42 4.22 11.78
C GLU A 31 24.82 5.42 12.63
N GLY A 32 24.24 6.60 12.39
CA GLY A 32 24.52 7.80 13.19
C GLY A 32 24.14 7.65 14.66
N ILE A 33 23.05 6.92 14.96
CA ILE A 33 22.60 6.66 16.32
C ILE A 33 23.44 5.57 16.97
N LEU A 34 23.77 4.51 16.23
CA LEU A 34 24.55 3.37 16.73
C LEU A 34 26.02 3.72 16.98
N GLN A 35 26.62 4.58 16.14
CA GLN A 35 28.02 5.00 16.27
C GLN A 35 28.23 6.03 17.38
N THR A 36 27.24 6.91 17.62
CA THR A 36 27.37 8.01 18.60
C THR A 36 27.10 7.55 20.03
N ARG A 37 26.34 6.46 20.22
CA ARG A 37 25.92 6.01 21.55
C ARG A 37 26.81 4.90 22.09
N THR A 38 27.55 5.20 23.16
CA THR A 38 28.33 4.20 23.91
C THR A 38 27.48 3.37 24.87
N LYS A 39 26.22 3.77 25.13
CA LYS A 39 25.28 3.09 26.03
C LYS A 39 23.87 3.02 25.42
N PRO A 40 23.10 1.94 25.69
CA PRO A 40 21.69 1.82 25.27
C PRO A 40 20.84 3.02 25.71
N ARG A 41 19.69 3.21 25.06
CA ARG A 41 18.67 4.19 25.51
C ARG A 41 18.05 3.71 26.82
N THR A 42 18.23 4.47 27.89
CA THR A 42 17.65 4.21 29.22
C THR A 42 16.39 5.04 29.47
N ASP A 43 15.99 5.86 28.50
CA ASP A 43 14.83 6.76 28.51
C ASP A 43 13.53 6.09 28.02
N CYS A 44 13.61 4.88 27.47
CA CYS A 44 12.43 4.08 27.14
C CYS A 44 12.02 3.24 28.34
N THR A 45 10.81 3.48 28.86
CA THR A 45 10.21 2.67 29.91
C THR A 45 9.85 1.28 29.38
N GLU A 46 9.97 0.24 30.22
CA GLU A 46 9.61 -1.13 29.83
C GLU A 46 8.11 -1.27 29.50
N GLN A 47 7.28 -0.46 30.15
CA GLN A 47 5.86 -0.34 29.87
C GLN A 47 5.54 1.05 29.35
N LEU A 48 4.84 1.10 28.22
CA LEU A 48 4.25 2.34 27.72
C LEU A 48 3.06 2.72 28.60
N PRO A 49 2.83 4.01 28.87
CA PRO A 49 1.64 4.44 29.57
C PRO A 49 0.39 4.08 28.77
N ASN A 50 -0.72 3.82 29.47
CA ASN A 50 -1.98 3.57 28.80
C ASN A 50 -2.35 4.79 27.93
N PRO A 51 -2.63 4.58 26.63
CA PRO A 51 -2.94 5.67 25.73
C PRO A 51 -4.22 6.37 26.22
N VAL A 52 -4.15 7.69 26.32
CA VAL A 52 -5.32 8.50 26.67
C VAL A 52 -6.34 8.39 25.54
N LYS A 53 -7.63 8.28 25.87
CA LYS A 53 -8.69 8.23 24.87
C LYS A 53 -8.67 9.52 24.03
N ILE A 54 -8.25 9.41 22.77
CA ILE A 54 -8.09 10.55 21.85
C ILE A 54 -9.46 11.02 21.33
N ARG A 55 -10.46 10.12 21.29
CA ARG A 55 -11.82 10.41 20.81
C ARG A 55 -12.77 10.58 22.00
N LEU A 56 -13.61 11.61 21.94
CA LEU A 56 -14.61 11.87 22.99
C LEU A 56 -15.69 10.77 23.04
N GLY A 57 -16.06 10.22 21.89
CA GLY A 57 -17.10 9.18 21.76
C GLY A 57 -16.68 8.02 20.85
N ASP A 58 -17.60 7.09 20.66
CA ASP A 58 -17.39 5.90 19.82
C ASP A 58 -17.51 6.24 18.32
N ALA A 59 -17.26 5.25 17.47
CA ALA A 59 -17.45 5.41 16.03
C ALA A 59 -18.94 5.59 15.71
N ASN A 60 -19.27 6.67 14.99
CA ASN A 60 -20.61 6.86 14.45
C ASN A 60 -20.71 6.13 13.10
N GLU A 61 -21.14 4.88 13.13
CA GLU A 61 -21.24 4.05 11.92
C GLU A 61 -22.39 4.43 11.00
N ASP A 62 -23.42 5.12 11.52
CA ASP A 62 -24.57 5.58 10.77
C ASP A 62 -24.39 7.00 10.17
N ALA A 63 -23.28 7.67 10.50
CA ALA A 63 -22.90 8.92 9.86
C ALA A 63 -22.59 8.72 8.38
N LYS A 64 -22.78 9.78 7.58
CA LYS A 64 -22.22 9.84 6.23
C LYS A 64 -20.69 9.79 6.30
N VAL A 65 -20.07 9.18 5.29
CA VAL A 65 -18.61 9.18 5.18
C VAL A 65 -18.05 10.59 5.01
N SER A 66 -16.89 10.83 5.61
CA SER A 66 -16.10 12.04 5.36
C SER A 66 -15.49 12.01 3.96
N GLU A 67 -15.02 13.17 3.46
CA GLU A 67 -14.34 13.27 2.16
C GLU A 67 -13.13 12.34 2.06
N PHE A 68 -12.30 12.31 3.10
CA PHE A 68 -11.17 11.39 3.16
C PHE A 68 -11.59 9.92 3.09
N GLN A 69 -12.66 9.53 3.80
CA GLN A 69 -13.19 8.17 3.73
C GLN A 69 -13.77 7.86 2.34
N GLN A 70 -14.38 8.84 1.68
CA GLN A 70 -14.85 8.71 0.30
C GLN A 70 -13.68 8.47 -0.67
N GLU A 71 -12.56 9.19 -0.53
CA GLU A 71 -11.34 8.97 -1.32
C GLU A 71 -10.78 7.56 -1.15
N LEU A 72 -10.76 7.04 0.08
CA LEU A 72 -10.34 5.66 0.35
C LEU A 72 -11.24 4.65 -0.34
N ILE A 73 -12.55 4.89 -0.36
CA ILE A 73 -13.51 3.99 -1.02
C ILE A 73 -13.38 4.07 -2.54
N GLN A 74 -13.08 5.26 -3.07
CA GLN A 74 -12.76 5.44 -4.48
C GLN A 74 -11.50 4.66 -4.88
N LEU A 75 -10.44 4.71 -4.06
CA LEU A 75 -9.24 3.89 -4.24
C LEU A 75 -9.57 2.39 -4.17
N ALA A 76 -10.40 1.97 -3.21
CA ALA A 76 -10.81 0.59 -3.05
C ALA A 76 -11.57 0.06 -4.28
N ALA A 77 -12.41 0.89 -4.92
CA ALA A 77 -13.09 0.53 -6.16
C ALA A 77 -12.10 0.30 -7.32
N VAL A 78 -11.01 1.06 -7.38
CA VAL A 78 -9.93 0.84 -8.37
C VAL A 78 -9.23 -0.50 -8.09
N LEU A 79 -8.90 -0.79 -6.84
CA LEU A 79 -8.22 -2.04 -6.45
C LEU A 79 -9.06 -3.28 -6.74
N LYS A 80 -10.38 -3.17 -6.56
CA LYS A 80 -11.33 -4.24 -6.83
C LYS A 80 -11.57 -4.50 -8.32
N GLY A 81 -11.19 -3.55 -9.18
CA GLY A 81 -11.50 -3.60 -10.62
C GLY A 81 -12.93 -3.14 -10.96
N ASP A 82 -13.67 -2.57 -10.01
CA ASP A 82 -15.00 -2.00 -10.22
C ASP A 82 -14.93 -0.66 -11.01
N SER A 83 -13.73 -0.13 -11.24
CA SER A 83 -13.45 1.18 -11.86
C SER A 83 -13.59 1.26 -13.39
N ILE A 84 -13.97 0.17 -14.07
CA ILE A 84 -14.11 0.16 -15.54
C ILE A 84 -15.24 1.08 -16.04
N LEU A 85 -16.17 1.48 -15.16
CA LEU A 85 -17.21 2.47 -15.47
C LEU A 85 -16.87 3.82 -14.82
N THR A 86 -16.17 4.66 -15.57
CA THR A 86 -15.78 6.04 -15.22
C THR A 86 -16.94 6.94 -14.76
N SER A 87 -18.19 6.57 -15.05
CA SER A 87 -19.40 7.26 -14.58
C SER A 87 -19.75 6.99 -13.10
N TYR A 88 -19.17 5.97 -12.48
CA TYR A 88 -19.42 5.59 -11.09
C TYR A 88 -18.56 6.40 -10.11
N LEU A 89 -17.34 6.81 -10.48
CA LEU A 89 -16.40 7.53 -9.60
C LEU A 89 -16.93 8.87 -9.06
N GLY A 90 -17.72 9.59 -9.84
CA GLY A 90 -18.34 10.85 -9.40
C GLY A 90 -19.51 10.68 -8.40
N LYS A 91 -19.96 9.44 -8.18
CA LYS A 91 -21.13 9.08 -7.36
C LYS A 91 -20.81 8.08 -6.24
N ILE A 92 -19.72 7.32 -6.34
CA ILE A 92 -19.25 6.41 -5.29
C ILE A 92 -19.01 7.21 -4.02
N GLY A 93 -19.63 6.77 -2.92
CA GLY A 93 -19.43 7.34 -1.59
C GLY A 93 -20.24 8.59 -1.24
N LYS A 94 -20.94 9.23 -2.20
CA LYS A 94 -21.70 10.48 -1.91
C LYS A 94 -22.88 10.32 -0.95
N ASP A 95 -23.46 9.12 -0.87
CA ASP A 95 -24.59 8.81 0.01
C ASP A 95 -24.43 7.45 0.70
N ILE A 96 -23.21 7.13 1.13
CA ILE A 96 -22.97 5.92 1.93
C ILE A 96 -22.73 6.28 3.40
N ARG A 97 -23.11 5.35 4.27
CA ARG A 97 -22.76 5.41 5.69
C ARG A 97 -21.41 4.78 5.96
N VAL A 98 -20.80 5.16 7.08
CA VAL A 98 -19.51 4.62 7.52
C VAL A 98 -19.54 3.08 7.62
N ARG A 99 -20.65 2.48 8.07
CA ARG A 99 -20.84 1.01 8.09
C ARG A 99 -20.71 0.39 6.70
N GLU A 100 -21.42 0.94 5.72
CA GLU A 100 -21.45 0.43 4.35
C GLU A 100 -20.07 0.59 3.67
N GLY A 101 -19.39 1.71 3.93
CA GLY A 101 -18.03 1.93 3.45
C GLY A 101 -17.03 0.93 4.01
N LYS A 102 -17.16 0.56 5.29
CA LYS A 102 -16.33 -0.47 5.93
C LYS A 102 -16.57 -1.85 5.29
N GLU A 103 -17.83 -2.27 5.15
CA GLU A 103 -18.19 -3.54 4.52
C GLU A 103 -17.66 -3.64 3.08
N TYR A 104 -17.75 -2.55 2.32
CA TYR A 104 -17.19 -2.49 0.97
C TYR A 104 -15.67 -2.67 0.97
N MET A 105 -14.95 -2.01 1.89
CA MET A 105 -13.50 -2.14 2.01
C MET A 105 -13.07 -3.56 2.38
N GLU A 106 -13.80 -4.24 3.27
CA GLU A 106 -13.52 -5.63 3.64
C GLU A 106 -13.65 -6.58 2.44
N ASP A 107 -14.68 -6.41 1.61
CA ASP A 107 -14.83 -7.17 0.35
C ASP A 107 -13.71 -6.87 -0.65
N VAL A 108 -13.27 -5.61 -0.75
CA VAL A 108 -12.15 -5.21 -1.63
C VAL A 108 -10.87 -5.95 -1.22
N VAL A 109 -10.52 -5.91 0.07
CA VAL A 109 -9.30 -6.56 0.58
C VAL A 109 -9.37 -8.07 0.37
N LYS A 110 -10.53 -8.69 0.63
CA LYS A 110 -10.74 -10.12 0.39
C LYS A 110 -10.51 -10.49 -1.07
N ARG A 111 -11.14 -9.77 -2.02
CA ARG A 111 -10.98 -10.01 -3.46
C ARG A 111 -9.56 -9.76 -3.94
N PHE A 112 -8.87 -8.77 -3.38
CA PHE A 112 -7.48 -8.51 -3.69
C PHE A 112 -6.59 -9.71 -3.36
N PHE A 113 -6.75 -10.31 -2.17
CA PHE A 113 -6.00 -11.52 -1.78
C PHE A 113 -6.38 -12.76 -2.58
N GLU A 114 -7.66 -12.93 -2.91
CA GLU A 114 -8.12 -14.01 -3.79
C GLU A 114 -7.48 -13.89 -5.18
N SER A 115 -7.42 -12.68 -5.72
CA SER A 115 -6.80 -12.39 -7.02
C SER A 115 -5.29 -12.62 -6.99
N ASP A 116 -4.60 -12.20 -5.93
CA ASP A 116 -3.16 -12.47 -5.75
C ASP A 116 -2.88 -13.98 -5.63
N SER A 117 -3.69 -14.70 -4.86
CA SER A 117 -3.57 -16.15 -4.71
C SER A 117 -3.84 -16.87 -6.03
N ALA A 118 -4.85 -16.45 -6.79
CA ALA A 118 -5.13 -16.96 -8.13
C ALA A 118 -3.96 -16.66 -9.10
N ALA A 119 -3.39 -15.46 -9.07
CA ALA A 119 -2.26 -15.09 -9.91
C ALA A 119 -1.01 -15.95 -9.62
N LYS A 120 -0.75 -16.26 -8.34
CA LYS A 120 0.31 -17.19 -7.91
C LYS A 120 0.06 -18.59 -8.46
N LEU A 121 -1.17 -19.12 -8.34
CA LEU A 121 -1.54 -20.44 -8.85
C LEU A 121 -1.43 -20.54 -10.38
N MET A 122 -1.77 -19.47 -11.10
CA MET A 122 -1.66 -19.39 -12.55
C MET A 122 -0.21 -19.23 -13.05
N GLY A 123 0.78 -19.28 -12.16
CA GLY A 123 2.20 -19.25 -12.51
C GLY A 123 2.70 -17.89 -13.01
N VAL A 124 1.98 -16.80 -12.69
CA VAL A 124 2.37 -15.43 -13.09
C VAL A 124 3.60 -14.96 -12.31
N VAL A 125 3.85 -15.52 -11.12
CA VAL A 125 5.14 -15.39 -10.42
C VAL A 125 6.12 -16.43 -10.98
N LYS A 126 6.74 -16.13 -12.13
CA LYS A 126 8.01 -16.79 -12.48
C LYS A 126 9.06 -16.34 -11.47
N ASN A 127 9.67 -17.32 -10.79
CA ASN A 127 10.87 -17.15 -9.99
C ASN A 127 11.86 -16.21 -10.70
N ARG A 128 12.09 -15.03 -10.13
CA ARG A 128 13.35 -14.32 -10.33
C ARG A 128 14.23 -14.67 -9.15
N SER A 129 14.95 -15.79 -9.32
CA SER A 129 16.23 -16.05 -8.64
C SER A 129 17.29 -15.08 -9.16
#